data_AF-A0A257L0H7-F1
#
_entry.id   AF-A0A257L0H7-F1
#
_cell.length_a   1.000
_cell.length_b   1.000
_cell.length_c   1.000
_cell.angle_alpha   90.00
_cell.angle_beta   90.00
_cell.angle_gamma   90.00
#
_symmetry.space_group_name_H-M   'P 1'
#
loop_
_entity.id
_entity.type
_entity.pdbx_description
1 polymer ?
#
loop_
_entity_poly.entity_id
_entity_poly.type
_entity_poly.pdbx_seq_one_letter_code
_entity_poly.pdbx_strand_id
1 'polypeptide(L)'
;MLRRGAQVVDHFIPHVPVRQWVLSLPIPLRLLLAVQPGLVKPVLQVLQRVVTRHLLGQAVLKADEGHGGAVTRVQRFGSAANLNVHLHYLVPDGVYQGGGDGVPAFVEVAAPTDDELHALLQALITRLMKLLMRRGVLVEDMGQT
;
A
#
# COMPACT_ATOMS: atom_id res chain seq x y z
N MET A 1 2.79 7.36 -23.55
CA MET A 1 1.68 8.24 -23.13
C MET A 1 1.22 7.85 -21.71
N LEU A 2 1.83 8.41 -20.66
CA LEU A 2 1.56 8.05 -19.26
C LEU A 2 1.21 9.30 -18.41
N ARG A 3 0.22 10.08 -18.84
CA ARG A 3 -0.39 11.18 -18.05
C ARG A 3 -1.75 10.74 -17.50
N ARG A 4 -1.81 9.72 -16.65
CA ARG A 4 -3.09 9.31 -16.00
C ARG A 4 -3.02 9.17 -14.47
N GLY A 5 -1.86 9.33 -13.85
CA GLY A 5 -1.76 9.46 -12.39
C GLY A 5 -2.33 10.79 -11.88
N ALA A 6 -2.06 11.89 -12.59
CA ALA A 6 -2.50 13.23 -12.21
C ALA A 6 -4.04 13.37 -12.16
N GLN A 7 -4.77 12.89 -13.17
CA GLN A 7 -6.22 13.07 -13.27
C GLN A 7 -7.03 12.44 -12.12
N VAL A 8 -6.52 11.37 -11.50
CA VAL A 8 -7.20 10.73 -10.36
C VAL A 8 -7.08 11.57 -9.10
N VAL A 9 -5.91 12.20 -8.90
CA VAL A 9 -5.69 13.13 -7.78
C VAL A 9 -6.66 14.32 -7.91
N ASP A 10 -6.76 14.89 -9.11
CA ASP A 10 -7.56 16.10 -9.36
C ASP A 10 -9.07 15.95 -9.11
N HIS A 11 -9.62 14.73 -9.13
CA HIS A 11 -11.07 14.49 -9.03
C HIS A 11 -11.51 13.65 -7.83
N PHE A 12 -10.63 12.80 -7.27
CA PHE A 12 -11.02 11.85 -6.22
C PHE A 12 -10.28 12.04 -4.90
N ILE A 13 -9.19 12.81 -4.90
CA ILE A 13 -8.41 13.05 -3.68
C ILE A 13 -8.61 14.52 -3.28
N PRO A 14 -8.90 14.80 -1.99
CA PRO A 14 -8.93 16.17 -1.50
C PRO A 14 -7.63 16.91 -1.82
N HIS A 15 -7.67 18.25 -1.86
CA HIS A 15 -6.50 19.10 -2.11
C HIS A 15 -5.52 19.08 -0.91
N VAL A 16 -4.87 17.94 -0.70
CA VAL A 16 -3.82 17.69 0.30
C VAL A 16 -2.60 17.09 -0.40
N PRO A 17 -1.39 17.17 0.18
CA PRO A 17 -0.23 16.48 -0.36
C PRO A 17 -0.49 14.97 -0.50
N VAL A 18 -0.09 14.40 -1.65
CA VAL A 18 -0.30 12.99 -1.98
C VAL A 18 1.01 12.38 -2.44
N ARG A 19 1.31 11.18 -1.94
CA ARG A 19 2.45 10.38 -2.34
C ARG A 19 2.04 9.14 -3.09
N GLN A 20 2.81 8.83 -4.13
CA GLN A 20 2.71 7.57 -4.83
C GLN A 20 3.66 6.54 -4.24
N TRP A 21 3.09 5.44 -3.78
CA TRP A 21 3.81 4.23 -3.40
C TRP A 21 3.68 3.20 -4.51
N VAL A 22 4.77 2.52 -4.86
CA VAL A 22 4.76 1.45 -5.86
C VAL A 22 5.21 0.15 -5.22
N LEU A 23 4.29 -0.80 -5.08
CA LEU A 23 4.64 -2.16 -4.64
C LEU A 23 4.95 -3.01 -5.86
N SER A 24 6.24 -3.25 -6.07
CA SER A 24 6.75 -4.22 -7.05
C SER A 24 7.06 -5.54 -6.35
N LEU A 25 6.54 -6.63 -6.88
CA LEU A 25 6.70 -7.96 -6.30
C LEU A 25 7.84 -8.74 -7.00
N PRO A 26 8.45 -9.75 -6.37
CA PRO A 26 9.29 -10.72 -7.06
C PRO A 26 8.52 -11.43 -8.19
N ILE A 27 9.22 -11.87 -9.24
CA ILE A 27 8.62 -12.49 -10.44
C ILE A 27 7.61 -13.61 -10.08
N PRO A 28 7.94 -14.58 -9.19
CA PRO A 28 6.99 -15.64 -8.85
C PRO A 28 5.68 -15.12 -8.27
N LEU A 29 5.73 -14.08 -7.42
CA LEU A 29 4.54 -13.48 -6.83
C LEU A 29 3.72 -12.69 -7.86
N ARG A 30 4.36 -12.06 -8.85
CA ARG A 30 3.62 -11.42 -9.96
C ARG A 30 2.81 -12.44 -10.74
N LEU A 31 3.40 -13.59 -11.04
CA LEU A 31 2.72 -14.70 -11.72
C LEU A 31 1.58 -15.26 -10.86
N LEU A 32 1.82 -15.48 -9.56
CA LEU A 32 0.81 -15.96 -8.63
C LEU A 32 -0.41 -15.03 -8.59
N LEU A 33 -0.20 -13.71 -8.46
CA LEU A 33 -1.30 -12.73 -8.44
C LEU A 33 -2.02 -12.61 -9.79
N ALA A 34 -1.35 -12.93 -10.90
CA ALA A 34 -1.96 -12.96 -12.22
C ALA A 34 -2.90 -14.16 -12.38
N VAL A 35 -2.46 -15.35 -11.96
CA VAL A 35 -3.23 -16.59 -12.05
C VAL A 35 -4.33 -16.66 -10.98
N GLN A 36 -4.08 -16.08 -9.80
CA GLN A 36 -5.04 -16.03 -8.69
C GLN A 36 -5.39 -14.57 -8.34
N PRO A 37 -6.20 -13.88 -9.16
CA PRO A 37 -6.53 -12.46 -8.96
C PRO A 37 -7.26 -12.19 -7.63
N GLY A 38 -7.88 -13.21 -7.02
CA GLY A 38 -8.47 -13.13 -5.68
C GLY A 38 -7.45 -12.77 -4.58
N LEU A 39 -6.15 -12.98 -4.81
CA LEU A 39 -5.09 -12.61 -3.88
C LEU A 39 -4.74 -11.11 -3.91
N VAL A 40 -5.16 -10.36 -4.93
CA VAL A 40 -4.85 -8.92 -5.02
C VAL A 40 -5.48 -8.13 -3.87
N LYS A 41 -6.76 -8.40 -3.55
CA LYS A 41 -7.47 -7.74 -2.44
C LYS A 41 -6.77 -7.94 -1.08
N PRO A 42 -6.45 -9.17 -0.64
CA PRO A 42 -5.78 -9.35 0.64
C PRO A 42 -4.33 -8.81 0.66
N VAL A 43 -3.60 -8.85 -0.46
CA VAL A 43 -2.29 -8.17 -0.58
C VAL A 43 -2.44 -6.66 -0.38
N LEU A 44 -3.45 -6.05 -1.03
CA LEU A 44 -3.75 -4.63 -0.85
C LEU A 44 -4.14 -4.31 0.60
N GLN A 45 -4.91 -5.16 1.27
CA GLN A 45 -5.25 -4.98 2.69
C GLN A 45 -4.01 -5.01 3.60
N VAL A 46 -2.99 -5.80 3.27
CA VAL A 46 -1.71 -5.77 4.00
C VAL A 46 -0.99 -4.45 3.77
N LEU A 47 -0.89 -4.01 2.50
CA LEU A 47 -0.28 -2.73 2.15
C LEU A 47 -0.94 -1.56 2.88
N GLN A 48 -2.28 -1.48 2.78
CA GLN A 48 -3.07 -0.45 3.43
C GLN A 48 -2.82 -0.41 4.95
N ARG A 49 -2.90 -1.57 5.63
CA ARG A 49 -2.69 -1.62 7.09
C ARG A 49 -1.29 -1.18 7.50
N VAL A 50 -0.26 -1.55 6.73
CA VAL A 50 1.13 -1.16 7.06
C VAL A 50 1.33 0.34 6.88
N VAL A 51 0.89 0.90 5.75
CA VAL A 51 1.06 2.34 5.47
C VAL A 51 0.21 3.18 6.41
N THR A 52 -1.08 2.85 6.61
CA THR A 52 -1.95 3.61 7.52
C THR A 52 -1.43 3.59 8.96
N ARG A 53 -0.92 2.45 9.45
CA ARG A 53 -0.32 2.39 10.79
C ARG A 53 0.92 3.27 10.93
N HIS A 54 1.74 3.35 9.88
CA HIS A 54 2.89 4.24 9.86
C HIS A 54 2.46 5.72 9.91
N LEU A 55 1.52 6.13 9.05
CA LEU A 55 1.02 7.50 9.03
C LEU A 55 0.40 7.90 10.38
N LEU A 56 -0.38 7.02 11.01
CA LEU A 56 -0.93 7.27 12.35
C LEU A 56 0.16 7.43 13.41
N GLY A 57 1.21 6.60 13.35
CA GLY A 57 2.35 6.71 14.25
C GLY A 57 3.11 8.03 14.08
N GLN A 58 3.32 8.48 12.84
CA GLN A 58 3.93 9.78 12.55
C GLN A 58 3.08 10.95 13.02
N ALA A 59 1.75 10.82 12.92
CA ALA A 59 0.81 11.81 13.44
C ALA A 59 0.63 11.75 14.97
N VAL A 60 1.28 10.80 15.66
CA VAL A 60 1.13 10.54 17.11
C VAL A 60 -0.33 10.28 17.50
N LEU A 61 -1.07 9.57 16.64
CA LEU A 61 -2.47 9.21 16.85
C LEU A 61 -2.65 7.71 17.06
N LYS A 62 -3.63 7.34 17.89
CA LYS A 62 -4.10 5.95 18.00
C LYS A 62 -4.93 5.54 16.78
N ALA A 63 -5.17 4.24 16.67
CA ALA A 63 -5.85 3.63 15.52
C ALA A 63 -7.30 4.11 15.32
N ASP A 64 -7.97 4.56 16.38
CA ASP A 64 -9.34 5.09 16.41
C ASP A 64 -9.40 6.63 16.37
N GLU A 65 -8.26 7.30 16.51
CA GLU A 65 -8.15 8.76 16.53
C GLU A 65 -7.90 9.36 15.14
N GLY A 66 -7.52 8.55 14.15
CA GLY A 66 -7.24 9.02 12.80
C GLY A 66 -7.55 8.00 11.70
N HIS A 67 -7.85 8.50 10.51
CA HIS A 67 -8.23 7.71 9.35
C HIS A 67 -7.39 8.08 8.13
N GLY A 68 -6.68 7.11 7.57
CA GLY A 68 -6.02 7.24 6.28
C GLY A 68 -6.99 7.06 5.11
N GLY A 69 -6.55 7.45 3.92
CA GLY A 69 -7.26 7.19 2.66
C GLY A 69 -6.28 6.72 1.60
N ALA A 70 -6.75 6.01 0.57
CA ALA A 70 -5.91 5.68 -0.58
C ALA A 70 -6.71 5.32 -1.82
N VAL A 71 -6.11 5.57 -2.98
CA VAL A 71 -6.57 5.05 -4.28
C VAL A 71 -5.53 4.09 -4.81
N THR A 72 -5.97 2.88 -5.15
CA THR A 72 -5.07 1.85 -5.69
C THR A 72 -5.35 1.59 -7.16
N ARG A 73 -4.31 1.64 -7.98
CA ARG A 73 -4.35 1.14 -9.35
C ARG A 73 -3.55 -0.16 -9.43
N VAL A 74 -4.25 -1.25 -9.75
CA VAL A 74 -3.65 -2.55 -10.06
C VAL A 74 -3.24 -2.55 -11.52
N GLN A 75 -1.93 -2.48 -11.79
CA GLN A 75 -1.41 -2.57 -13.15
C GLN A 75 -0.92 -4.00 -13.39
N ARG A 76 -1.33 -4.61 -14.52
CA ARG A 76 -1.04 -6.03 -14.83
C ARG A 76 0.00 -6.22 -15.93
N PHE A 77 0.51 -5.15 -16.52
CA PHE A 77 1.44 -5.20 -17.64
C PHE A 77 2.61 -4.21 -17.47
N GLY A 78 3.78 -4.58 -17.99
CA GLY A 78 4.94 -3.70 -18.12
C GLY A 78 4.93 -2.88 -19.41
N SER A 79 5.95 -2.05 -19.64
CA SER A 79 6.06 -1.20 -20.84
C SER A 79 6.09 -1.99 -22.15
N ALA A 80 6.60 -3.22 -22.13
CA ALA A 80 6.62 -4.14 -23.27
C ALA A 80 5.37 -5.05 -23.35
N ALA A 81 4.27 -4.68 -22.66
CA ALA A 81 3.06 -5.50 -22.50
C ALA A 81 3.27 -6.88 -21.85
N ASN A 82 4.45 -7.13 -21.27
CA ASN A 82 4.75 -8.35 -20.52
C ASN A 82 3.95 -8.41 -19.21
N LEU A 83 3.58 -9.61 -18.78
CA LEU A 83 2.86 -9.83 -17.53
C LEU A 83 3.64 -9.27 -16.34
N ASN A 84 3.08 -8.25 -15.69
CA ASN A 84 3.72 -7.58 -14.56
C ASN A 84 2.66 -6.99 -13.63
N VAL A 85 2.16 -7.81 -12.70
CA VAL A 85 1.22 -7.37 -11.67
C VAL A 85 1.95 -6.57 -10.60
N HIS A 86 1.65 -5.27 -10.51
CA HIS A 86 2.16 -4.35 -9.49
C HIS A 86 1.08 -3.34 -9.08
N LEU A 87 1.25 -2.75 -7.90
CA LEU A 87 0.27 -1.84 -7.32
C LEU A 87 0.85 -0.43 -7.29
N HIS A 88 0.13 0.52 -7.85
CA HIS A 88 0.31 1.94 -7.57
C HIS A 88 -0.68 2.34 -6.48
N TYR A 89 -0.19 2.86 -5.38
CA TYR A 89 -0.95 3.18 -4.19
C TYR A 89 -0.78 4.68 -3.91
N LEU A 90 -1.79 5.46 -4.24
CA LEU A 90 -1.82 6.91 -4.02
C LEU A 90 -2.42 7.17 -2.65
N VAL A 91 -1.67 7.85 -1.79
CA VAL A 91 -2.01 8.04 -0.37
C VAL A 91 -1.80 9.50 -0.02
N PRO A 92 -2.75 10.18 0.64
CA PRO A 92 -2.48 11.46 1.29
C PRO A 92 -1.26 11.33 2.24
N ASP A 93 -0.39 12.33 2.26
CA ASP A 93 0.77 12.39 3.15
C ASP A 93 0.33 12.79 4.58
N GLY A 94 -0.59 12.01 5.16
CA GLY A 94 -1.20 12.31 6.44
C GLY A 94 -2.46 11.50 6.69
N VAL A 95 -3.15 11.86 7.77
CA VAL A 95 -4.39 11.21 8.21
C VAL A 95 -5.44 12.25 8.56
N TYR A 96 -6.70 11.86 8.50
CA TYR A 96 -7.83 12.69 8.92
C TYR A 96 -8.24 12.32 10.35
N GLN A 97 -8.27 13.32 11.23
CA GLN A 97 -8.86 13.21 12.57
C GLN A 97 -10.27 13.79 12.57
N GLY A 98 -11.16 13.26 13.41
CA GLY A 98 -12.48 13.86 13.59
C GLY A 98 -12.36 15.27 14.19
N GLY A 99 -12.87 16.29 13.50
CA GLY A 99 -12.93 17.66 14.04
C GLY A 99 -14.12 17.84 14.99
N GLY A 100 -13.99 18.79 15.92
CA GLY A 100 -15.02 19.07 16.93
C GLY A 100 -16.34 19.60 16.37
N ASP A 101 -16.35 20.07 15.13
CA ASP A 101 -17.51 20.57 14.37
C ASP A 101 -18.03 19.54 13.33
N GLY A 102 -17.49 18.32 13.32
CA GLY A 102 -17.82 17.30 12.33
C GLY A 102 -17.07 17.44 11.00
N VAL A 103 -16.20 18.43 10.84
CA VAL A 103 -15.32 18.57 9.66
C VAL A 103 -14.00 17.85 9.95
N PRO A 104 -13.60 16.84 9.16
CA PRO A 104 -12.33 16.16 9.38
C PRO A 104 -11.13 17.10 9.21
N ALA A 105 -10.23 17.12 10.19
CA ALA A 105 -8.99 17.88 10.12
C ALA A 105 -7.87 16.99 9.56
N PHE A 106 -7.13 17.49 8.57
CA PHE A 106 -5.99 16.76 8.00
C PHE A 106 -4.72 17.04 8.80
N VAL A 107 -4.08 15.98 9.29
CA VAL A 107 -2.78 16.01 9.95
C VAL A 107 -1.75 15.52 8.96
N GLU A 108 -1.04 16.46 8.34
CA GLU A 108 0.07 16.17 7.44
C GLU A 108 1.26 15.57 8.22
N VAL A 109 1.96 14.63 7.61
CA VAL A 109 3.16 13.99 8.17
C VAL A 109 4.34 14.10 7.22
N ALA A 110 5.54 14.03 7.77
CA ALA A 110 6.76 14.05 6.96
C ALA A 110 6.86 12.82 6.04
N ALA A 111 7.67 12.96 5.00
CA ALA A 111 8.12 11.82 4.21
C ALA A 111 8.80 10.79 5.13
N PRO A 112 8.58 9.47 4.92
CA PRO A 112 9.34 8.45 5.62
C PRO A 112 10.83 8.62 5.34
N THR A 113 11.64 8.50 6.38
CA THR A 113 13.08 8.33 6.29
C THR A 113 13.43 6.98 5.65
N ASP A 114 14.69 6.81 5.23
CA ASP A 114 15.15 5.54 4.65
C ASP A 114 15.01 4.37 5.65
N ASP A 115 15.28 4.60 6.92
CA ASP A 115 15.13 3.59 7.99
C ASP A 115 13.67 3.20 8.20
N GLU A 116 12.76 4.18 8.19
CA GLU A 116 11.32 3.92 8.26
C GLU A 116 10.83 3.19 7.02
N LEU A 117 11.31 3.56 5.83
CA LEU A 117 10.97 2.87 4.59
C LEU A 117 11.46 1.42 4.61
N HIS A 118 12.66 1.17 5.15
CA HIS A 118 13.18 -0.18 5.34
C HIS A 118 12.29 -0.97 6.33
N ALA A 119 11.93 -0.38 7.46
CA ALA A 119 11.04 -1.01 8.44
C ALA A 119 9.66 -1.33 7.85
N LEU A 120 9.11 -0.44 7.02
CA LEU A 120 7.85 -0.67 6.30
C LEU A 120 7.97 -1.82 5.31
N LEU A 121 9.08 -1.89 4.56
CA LEU A 121 9.34 -2.99 3.64
C LEU A 121 9.41 -4.33 4.38
N GLN A 122 10.14 -4.41 5.49
CA GLN A 122 10.22 -5.63 6.31
C GLN A 122 8.86 -6.04 6.88
N ALA A 123 8.08 -5.05 7.34
CA ALA A 123 6.72 -5.26 7.82
C ALA A 123 5.78 -5.78 6.72
N LEU A 124 5.93 -5.30 5.48
CA LEU A 124 5.20 -5.78 4.32
C LEU A 124 5.59 -7.21 3.97
N ILE A 125 6.89 -7.49 3.83
CA ILE A 125 7.42 -8.83 3.50
C ILE A 125 6.89 -9.85 4.51
N THR A 126 7.09 -9.60 5.81
CA THR A 126 6.66 -10.51 6.88
C THR A 126 5.16 -10.79 6.82
N ARG A 127 4.33 -9.75 6.68
CA ARG A 127 2.87 -9.90 6.65
C ARG A 127 2.36 -10.55 5.37
N LEU A 128 2.98 -10.26 4.22
CA LEU A 128 2.65 -10.88 2.94
C LEU A 128 3.01 -12.37 2.94
N MET A 129 4.20 -12.74 3.40
CA MET A 129 4.59 -14.14 3.53
C MET A 129 3.61 -14.89 4.43
N LYS A 130 3.32 -14.34 5.62
CA LYS A 130 2.33 -14.94 6.55
C LYS A 130 0.94 -15.08 5.92
N LEU A 131 0.48 -14.09 5.16
CA LEU A 131 -0.79 -14.15 4.44
C LEU A 131 -0.78 -15.29 3.41
N LEU A 132 0.27 -15.36 2.58
CA LEU A 132 0.35 -16.32 1.48
C LEU A 132 0.51 -17.76 1.99
N MET A 133 1.28 -17.98 3.05
CA MET A 133 1.37 -19.28 3.73
C MET A 133 0.02 -19.71 4.32
N ARG A 134 -0.69 -18.81 5.01
CA ARG A 134 -2.04 -19.08 5.54
C ARG A 134 -3.07 -19.40 4.47
N ARG A 135 -2.85 -18.94 3.24
CA ARG A 135 -3.69 -19.22 2.07
C ARG A 135 -3.28 -20.51 1.35
N GLY A 136 -2.21 -21.17 1.79
CA GLY A 136 -1.71 -22.41 1.18
C GLY A 136 -1.06 -22.22 -0.20
N VAL A 137 -0.70 -20.99 -0.56
CA VAL A 137 -0.12 -20.66 -1.88
C VAL A 137 1.40 -20.48 -1.85
N LEU A 138 1.98 -20.47 -0.65
CA LEU A 138 3.42 -20.61 -0.43
C LEU A 138 3.64 -21.68 0.63
N VAL A 139 4.69 -22.46 0.44
CA VAL A 139 5.20 -23.43 1.42
C VAL A 139 6.57 -22.93 1.86
N GLU A 140 6.87 -23.00 3.16
CA GLU A 140 8.24 -22.78 3.62
C GLU A 140 9.11 -23.89 3.07
N ASP A 141 10.18 -23.52 2.37
CA ASP A 141 11.20 -24.48 2.02
C ASP A 141 11.88 -24.93 3.32
N MET A 142 11.50 -26.12 3.79
CA MET A 142 12.18 -26.82 4.88
C MET A 142 13.51 -27.27 4.29
N GLY A 143 14.47 -26.33 4.23
CA GLY A 143 15.78 -26.57 3.66
C GLY A 143 16.33 -27.91 4.14
N GLN A 144 16.65 -28.78 3.18
CA GLN A 144 17.31 -30.05 3.48
C GLN A 144 18.65 -29.72 4.16
N THR A 145 18.71 -29.93 5.47
CA THR A 145 19.96 -30.00 6.24
C THR A 145 20.71 -31.27 5.90
#